data_AF-A0A1F5R7R8-F1
#
_entry.id   AF-A0A1F5R7R8-F1
#
_cell.length_a   1.000
_cell.length_b   1.000
_cell.length_c   1.000
_cell.angle_alpha   90.00
_cell.angle_beta   90.00
_cell.angle_gamma   90.00
#
_symmetry.space_group_name_H-M   'P 1'
#
loop_
_entity.id
_entity.type
_entity.pdbx_description
1 polymer ?
#
loop_
_entity_poly.entity_id
_entity_poly.type
_entity_poly.pdbx_seq_one_letter_code
_entity_poly.pdbx_strand_id
1 'polypeptide(L)'
;MVKIKSSTQALKIGAMFILAVTLISCGSMKVRMVGQYDQMIDRQVTELQESTMGFFNKMERGLGTDAAKYESNKQFYYDAKVIAQCARTRAEAHEYGLKFKPLSDNLKSLEEQYVDLETLHKMNFNEQVLESSRKAFEQSFTAVIRYLLALNGEKEQTNKEGE
;
A
#
# COMPACT_ATOMS: atom_id res chain seq x y z
N MET A 1 9.68 -55.70 50.23
CA MET A 1 8.78 -55.16 49.18
C MET A 1 9.33 -53.80 48.72
N VAL A 2 10.04 -53.74 47.60
CA VAL A 2 10.67 -52.50 47.11
C VAL A 2 10.10 -52.09 45.75
N LYS A 3 9.48 -50.91 45.76
CA LYS A 3 9.32 -49.90 44.69
C LYS A 3 9.06 -50.39 43.26
N ILE A 4 7.77 -50.38 42.87
CA ILE A 4 7.32 -50.20 41.48
C ILE A 4 6.57 -48.87 41.38
N LYS A 5 7.28 -47.74 41.54
CA LYS A 5 6.69 -46.38 41.37
C LYS A 5 7.51 -45.49 40.43
N SER A 6 8.68 -45.95 39.99
CA SER A 6 9.66 -45.19 39.19
C SER A 6 9.38 -45.25 37.68
N SER A 7 8.94 -46.40 37.15
CA SER A 7 8.74 -46.60 35.70
C SER A 7 7.58 -45.75 35.14
N THR A 8 6.46 -45.65 35.85
CA THR A 8 5.29 -44.88 35.42
C THR A 8 5.51 -43.36 35.48
N GLN A 9 6.44 -42.90 36.32
CA GLN A 9 6.84 -41.49 36.42
C GLN A 9 7.75 -41.12 35.25
N ALA A 10 8.73 -41.98 34.91
CA ALA A 10 9.60 -41.78 33.76
C ALA A 10 8.84 -41.74 32.42
N LEU A 11 7.82 -42.60 32.25
CA LEU A 11 6.98 -42.62 31.05
C LEU A 11 6.14 -41.33 30.90
N LYS A 12 5.60 -40.81 32.01
CA LYS A 12 4.83 -39.55 32.02
C LYS A 12 5.70 -38.33 31.73
N ILE A 13 6.92 -38.29 32.29
CA ILE A 13 7.88 -37.22 32.04
C ILE A 13 8.34 -37.24 30.58
N GLY A 14 8.62 -38.42 30.02
CA GLY A 14 8.97 -38.59 28.61
C GLY A 14 7.85 -38.13 27.68
N ALA A 15 6.60 -38.52 27.96
CA ALA A 15 5.45 -38.09 27.18
C ALA A 15 5.21 -36.56 27.24
N MET A 16 5.44 -35.94 28.40
CA MET A 16 5.32 -34.49 28.58
C MET A 16 6.44 -33.74 27.83
N PHE A 17 7.65 -34.29 27.79
CA PHE A 17 8.77 -33.74 27.04
C PHE A 17 8.53 -33.81 25.53
N ILE A 18 8.00 -34.94 25.04
CA ILE A 18 7.63 -35.10 23.63
C ILE A 18 6.55 -34.09 23.26
N LEU A 19 5.48 -33.95 24.06
CA LEU A 19 4.40 -32.99 23.82
C LEU A 19 4.91 -31.53 23.82
N ALA A 20 5.83 -31.19 24.72
CA ALA A 20 6.44 -29.86 24.76
C ALA A 20 7.28 -29.59 23.49
N VAL A 21 8.04 -30.57 23.01
CA VAL A 21 8.81 -30.45 21.76
C VAL A 21 7.89 -30.30 20.55
N THR A 22 6.78 -31.04 20.47
CA THR A 22 5.82 -30.89 19.36
C THR A 22 5.15 -29.53 19.34
N LEU A 23 4.83 -28.96 20.51
CA LEU A 23 4.23 -27.62 20.62
C LEU A 23 5.21 -26.52 20.21
N ILE A 24 6.51 -26.66 20.51
CA ILE A 24 7.54 -25.71 20.07
C ILE A 24 7.75 -25.80 18.56
N SER A 25 7.69 -26.99 17.96
CA SER A 25 7.84 -27.16 16.51
C SER A 25 6.66 -26.62 15.67
N CYS A 26 5.47 -26.46 16.26
CA CYS A 26 4.32 -25.83 15.58
C CYS A 26 4.34 -24.29 15.61
N GLY A 27 5.29 -23.66 16.32
CA GLY A 27 5.37 -22.21 16.49
C GLY A 27 5.96 -21.43 15.31
N SER A 28 6.44 -22.11 14.25
CA SER A 28 7.12 -21.48 13.10
C SER A 28 6.16 -20.95 12.02
N MET A 29 4.90 -20.67 12.37
CA MET A 29 3.98 -20.00 11.45
C MET A 29 4.40 -18.54 11.33
N LYS A 30 5.14 -18.19 10.27
CA LYS A 30 5.53 -16.81 9.94
C LYS A 30 4.25 -15.97 9.76
N VAL A 31 3.83 -15.24 10.80
CA VAL A 31 2.72 -14.30 10.73
C VAL A 31 3.18 -13.09 9.91
N ARG A 32 2.61 -12.90 8.72
CA ARG A 32 2.82 -11.68 7.92
C ARG A 32 1.89 -10.59 8.43
N MET A 33 2.47 -9.47 8.83
CA MET A 33 1.76 -8.32 9.39
C MET A 33 1.54 -7.21 8.35
N VAL A 34 2.12 -7.35 7.15
CA VAL A 34 2.02 -6.38 6.05
C VAL A 34 1.68 -7.08 4.73
N GLY A 35 1.22 -6.30 3.75
CA GLY A 35 0.89 -6.79 2.40
C GLY A 35 2.12 -7.24 1.63
N GLN A 36 1.94 -7.87 0.47
CA GLN A 36 3.05 -8.24 -0.40
C GLN A 36 3.37 -7.08 -1.37
N TYR A 37 4.66 -6.93 -1.70
CA TYR A 37 5.06 -6.00 -2.76
C TYR A 37 4.50 -6.45 -4.11
N ASP A 38 3.88 -5.49 -4.81
CA ASP A 38 3.35 -5.68 -6.15
C ASP A 38 3.99 -4.66 -7.11
N GLN A 39 4.80 -5.15 -8.03
CA GLN A 39 5.49 -4.33 -9.04
C GLN A 39 4.51 -3.61 -9.97
N MET A 40 3.31 -4.15 -10.21
CA MET A 40 2.31 -3.49 -11.02
C MET A 40 1.74 -2.25 -10.30
N ILE A 41 1.50 -2.35 -8.99
CA ILE A 41 1.06 -1.19 -8.20
C ILE A 41 2.13 -0.10 -8.24
N ASP A 42 3.38 -0.48 -8.03
CA ASP A 42 4.52 0.45 -8.06
C ASP A 42 4.65 1.18 -9.40
N ARG A 43 4.56 0.44 -10.50
CA ARG A 43 4.54 1.01 -11.86
C ARG A 43 3.36 1.95 -12.06
N GLN A 44 2.15 1.53 -11.69
CA GLN A 44 0.94 2.35 -11.86
C GLN A 44 1.01 3.64 -11.05
N VAL A 45 1.52 3.58 -9.80
CA VAL A 45 1.71 4.76 -8.95
C VAL A 45 2.74 5.71 -9.56
N THR A 46 3.82 5.19 -10.14
CA THR A 46 4.85 5.99 -10.80
C THR A 46 4.30 6.70 -12.04
N GLU A 47 3.62 5.97 -12.93
CA GLU A 47 2.96 6.55 -14.12
C GLU A 47 1.91 7.60 -13.72
N LEU A 48 1.15 7.34 -12.65
CA LEU A 48 0.16 8.27 -12.12
C LEU A 48 0.80 9.53 -11.54
N GLN A 49 1.94 9.42 -10.84
CA GLN A 49 2.68 10.57 -10.34
C GLN A 49 3.22 11.43 -11.49
N GLU A 50 3.84 10.81 -12.50
CA GLU A 50 4.38 11.52 -13.66
C GLU A 50 3.29 12.29 -14.41
N SER A 51 2.16 11.64 -14.71
CA SER A 51 1.03 12.28 -15.38
C SER A 51 0.43 13.43 -14.56
N THR A 52 0.38 13.29 -13.23
CA THR A 52 -0.13 14.33 -12.32
C THR A 52 0.79 15.53 -12.24
N MET A 53 2.11 15.32 -12.15
CA MET A 53 3.08 16.41 -12.21
C MET A 53 3.05 17.10 -13.58
N GLY A 54 2.89 16.32 -14.65
CA GLY A 54 2.68 16.84 -16.00
C GLY A 54 1.44 17.71 -16.10
N PHE A 55 0.32 17.28 -15.50
CA PHE A 55 -0.89 18.07 -15.40
C PHE A 55 -0.65 19.39 -14.66
N PHE A 56 -0.07 19.35 -13.45
CA PHE A 56 0.17 20.58 -12.69
C PHE A 56 1.07 21.57 -13.44
N ASN A 57 2.14 21.10 -14.08
CA ASN A 57 3.03 21.93 -14.89
C ASN A 57 2.33 22.51 -16.13
N LYS A 58 1.46 21.73 -16.78
CA LYS A 58 0.64 22.21 -17.91
C LYS A 58 -0.31 23.31 -17.44
N MET A 59 -0.96 23.10 -16.30
CA MET A 59 -1.91 24.04 -15.74
C MET A 59 -1.24 25.35 -15.34
N GLU A 60 -0.10 25.28 -14.65
CA GLU A 60 0.70 26.44 -14.25
C GLU A 60 1.03 27.36 -15.45
N ARG A 61 1.49 26.76 -16.56
CA ARG A 61 1.82 27.49 -17.79
C ARG A 61 0.59 28.01 -18.54
N GLY A 62 -0.54 27.31 -18.40
CA GLY A 62 -1.77 27.56 -19.14
C GLY A 62 -2.80 28.40 -18.38
N LEU A 63 -2.55 28.79 -17.14
CA LEU A 63 -3.50 29.53 -16.31
C LEU A 63 -4.01 30.78 -17.05
N GLY A 64 -5.33 30.97 -17.04
CA GLY A 64 -6.00 32.05 -17.77
C GLY A 64 -6.25 31.79 -19.27
N THR A 65 -5.83 30.63 -19.81
CA THR A 65 -6.07 30.23 -21.21
C THR A 65 -7.11 29.11 -21.33
N ASP A 66 -7.62 28.89 -22.53
CA ASP A 66 -8.54 27.77 -22.84
C ASP A 66 -7.92 26.39 -22.58
N ALA A 67 -6.59 26.27 -22.65
CA ALA A 67 -5.89 25.02 -22.36
C ALA A 67 -6.00 24.62 -20.88
N ALA A 68 -6.22 25.58 -19.98
CA ALA A 68 -6.45 25.37 -18.55
C ALA A 68 -7.93 25.28 -18.18
N LYS A 69 -8.85 25.26 -19.15
CA LYS A 69 -10.27 24.98 -18.83
C LYS A 69 -10.46 23.51 -18.48
N TYR A 70 -11.40 23.24 -17.58
CA TYR A 70 -11.78 21.87 -17.21
C TYR A 70 -12.10 21.00 -18.43
N GLU A 71 -12.84 21.55 -19.41
CA GLU A 71 -13.23 20.84 -20.63
C GLU A 71 -12.04 20.26 -21.41
N SER A 72 -10.92 20.99 -21.45
CA SER A 72 -9.67 20.60 -22.12
C SER A 72 -8.86 19.55 -21.34
N ASN A 73 -9.28 19.20 -20.13
CA ASN A 73 -8.55 18.34 -19.20
C ASN A 73 -9.40 17.20 -18.61
N LYS A 74 -10.63 17.00 -19.07
CA LYS A 74 -11.51 15.91 -18.60
C LYS A 74 -10.87 14.52 -18.66
N GLN A 75 -10.12 14.26 -19.72
CA GLN A 75 -9.46 12.98 -19.93
C GLN A 75 -8.45 12.66 -18.82
N PHE A 76 -7.70 13.66 -18.36
CA PHE A 76 -6.75 13.50 -17.26
C PHE A 76 -7.45 12.97 -15.99
N TYR A 77 -8.58 13.57 -15.61
CA TYR A 77 -9.32 13.14 -14.43
C TYR A 77 -9.89 11.73 -14.57
N TYR A 78 -10.38 11.38 -15.76
CA TYR A 78 -10.89 10.04 -16.04
C TYR A 78 -9.77 9.00 -15.90
N ASP A 79 -8.65 9.21 -16.60
CA ASP A 79 -7.52 8.29 -16.60
C ASP A 79 -6.91 8.14 -15.21
N ALA A 80 -6.70 9.27 -14.51
CA ALA A 80 -6.13 9.27 -13.17
C ALA A 80 -6.97 8.48 -12.16
N LYS A 81 -8.30 8.64 -12.20
CA LYS A 81 -9.22 7.88 -11.34
C LYS A 81 -9.20 6.39 -11.66
N VAL A 82 -9.21 6.02 -12.94
CA VAL A 82 -9.15 4.61 -13.35
C VAL A 82 -7.86 3.97 -12.86
N ILE A 83 -6.70 4.62 -13.05
CA ILE A 83 -5.41 4.09 -12.61
C ILE A 83 -5.36 3.98 -11.08
N ALA A 84 -5.79 5.02 -10.35
CA ALA A 84 -5.83 5.02 -8.88
C ALA A 84 -6.73 3.90 -8.34
N GLN A 85 -7.92 3.73 -8.92
CA GLN A 85 -8.87 2.69 -8.53
C GLN A 85 -8.32 1.29 -8.82
N CYS A 86 -7.69 1.07 -9.99
CA CYS A 86 -7.05 -0.21 -10.30
C CYS A 86 -5.92 -0.54 -9.33
N ALA A 87 -5.06 0.42 -9.02
CA ALA A 87 -3.99 0.25 -8.03
C ALA A 87 -4.56 -0.09 -6.64
N ARG A 88 -5.63 0.61 -6.23
CA ARG A 88 -6.32 0.35 -4.95
C ARG A 88 -6.91 -1.05 -4.89
N THR A 89 -7.63 -1.50 -5.91
CA THR A 89 -8.21 -2.85 -5.92
C THR A 89 -7.13 -3.93 -5.80
N ARG A 90 -5.96 -3.74 -6.41
CA ARG A 90 -4.83 -4.65 -6.24
C ARG A 90 -4.27 -4.59 -4.82
N ALA A 91 -4.10 -3.39 -4.25
CA ALA A 91 -3.65 -3.24 -2.87
C ALA A 91 -4.60 -3.94 -1.89
N GLU A 92 -5.92 -3.79 -2.07
CA GLU A 92 -6.94 -4.41 -1.23
C GLU A 92 -6.87 -5.95 -1.29
N ALA A 93 -6.53 -6.51 -2.45
CA ALA A 93 -6.30 -7.94 -2.60
C ALA A 93 -5.04 -8.41 -1.87
N HIS A 94 -3.95 -7.64 -1.91
CA HIS A 94 -2.70 -7.96 -1.18
C HIS A 94 -2.81 -7.77 0.32
N GLU A 95 -3.64 -6.84 0.77
CA GLU A 95 -3.93 -6.57 2.17
C GLU A 95 -5.15 -7.35 2.68
N TYR A 96 -5.65 -8.32 1.89
CA TYR A 96 -6.76 -9.17 2.30
C TYR A 96 -6.41 -9.96 3.56
N GLY A 97 -7.27 -9.87 4.57
CA GLY A 97 -7.07 -10.53 5.86
C GLY A 97 -6.13 -9.77 6.82
N LEU A 98 -5.52 -8.66 6.40
CA LEU A 98 -4.77 -7.80 7.31
C LEU A 98 -5.73 -6.93 8.14
N LYS A 99 -5.34 -6.68 9.40
CA LYS A 99 -6.07 -5.78 10.30
C LYS A 99 -5.97 -4.31 9.85
N PHE A 100 -4.82 -3.93 9.30
CA PHE A 100 -4.53 -2.59 8.81
C PHE A 100 -4.23 -2.67 7.32
N LYS A 101 -4.73 -1.68 6.56
CA LYS A 101 -4.65 -1.64 5.09
C LYS A 101 -4.01 -0.33 4.58
N PRO A 102 -2.81 0.02 5.09
CA PRO A 102 -2.21 1.33 4.85
C PRO A 102 -2.03 1.65 3.36
N LEU A 103 -1.75 0.67 2.49
CA LEU A 103 -1.60 0.94 1.06
C LEU A 103 -2.95 1.25 0.41
N SER A 104 -3.96 0.42 0.68
CA SER A 104 -5.31 0.63 0.17
C SER A 104 -5.89 1.95 0.66
N ASP A 105 -5.67 2.29 1.94
CA ASP A 105 -6.14 3.53 2.55
C ASP A 105 -5.46 4.75 1.91
N ASN A 106 -4.13 4.72 1.72
CA ASN A 106 -3.41 5.80 1.05
C ASN A 106 -3.86 5.98 -0.41
N LEU A 107 -4.06 4.88 -1.14
CA LEU A 107 -4.54 4.92 -2.53
C LEU A 107 -5.99 5.42 -2.62
N LYS A 108 -6.82 5.11 -1.63
CA LYS A 108 -8.17 5.66 -1.53
C LYS A 108 -8.14 7.17 -1.29
N SER A 109 -7.31 7.66 -0.37
CA SER A 109 -7.14 9.10 -0.17
C SER A 109 -6.61 9.81 -1.41
N LEU A 110 -5.72 9.17 -2.17
CA LEU A 110 -5.25 9.69 -3.45
C LEU A 110 -6.38 9.74 -4.50
N GLU A 111 -7.24 8.71 -4.56
CA GLU A 111 -8.43 8.69 -5.42
C GLU A 111 -9.39 9.85 -5.08
N GLU A 112 -9.65 10.07 -3.79
CA GLU A 112 -10.48 11.17 -3.29
C GLU A 112 -9.88 12.54 -3.65
N GLN A 113 -8.56 12.70 -3.56
CA GLN A 113 -7.88 13.93 -3.98
C GLN A 113 -8.10 14.27 -5.47
N TYR A 114 -8.22 13.28 -6.37
CA TYR A 114 -8.56 13.56 -7.77
C TYR A 114 -9.99 14.05 -7.94
N VAL A 115 -10.93 13.52 -7.13
CA VAL A 115 -12.32 14.01 -7.11
C VAL A 115 -12.37 15.45 -6.63
N ASP A 116 -11.63 15.77 -5.58
CA ASP A 116 -11.53 17.13 -5.04
C ASP A 116 -10.88 18.08 -6.05
N LEU A 117 -9.77 17.67 -6.66
CA LEU A 117 -9.08 18.46 -7.68
C LEU A 117 -9.97 18.75 -8.89
N GLU A 118 -10.74 17.77 -9.35
CA GLU A 118 -11.69 17.96 -10.45
C GLU A 118 -12.79 18.95 -10.07
N THR A 119 -13.30 18.85 -8.83
CA THR A 119 -14.32 19.75 -8.30
C THR A 119 -13.79 21.18 -8.20
N LEU A 120 -12.57 21.35 -7.68
CA LEU A 120 -11.89 22.64 -7.61
C LEU A 120 -11.65 23.23 -9.01
N HIS A 121 -11.27 22.39 -9.98
CA HIS A 121 -11.06 22.81 -11.37
C HIS A 121 -12.33 23.34 -12.04
N LYS A 122 -13.49 22.74 -11.71
CA LYS A 122 -14.80 23.20 -12.20
C LYS A 122 -15.25 24.52 -11.59
N MET A 123 -14.81 24.87 -10.38
CA MET A 123 -15.35 26.00 -9.62
C MET A 123 -14.47 27.26 -9.67
N ASN A 124 -13.22 27.15 -9.19
CA ASN A 124 -12.35 28.31 -8.98
C ASN A 124 -10.89 27.87 -9.02
N PHE A 125 -10.43 27.51 -10.22
CA PHE A 125 -9.06 27.10 -10.43
C PHE A 125 -8.15 28.31 -10.61
N ASN A 126 -7.30 28.56 -9.60
CA ASN A 126 -6.32 29.63 -9.60
C ASN A 126 -4.97 29.11 -9.09
N GLU A 127 -3.95 29.96 -9.14
CA GLU A 127 -2.58 29.61 -8.76
C GLU A 127 -2.47 29.09 -7.32
N GLN A 128 -3.17 29.70 -6.37
CA GLN A 128 -3.14 29.26 -4.97
C GLN A 128 -3.71 27.84 -4.81
N VAL A 129 -4.84 27.56 -5.47
CA VAL A 129 -5.48 26.24 -5.48
C VAL A 129 -4.60 25.21 -6.18
N LEU A 130 -3.95 25.60 -7.28
CA LEU A 130 -3.01 24.75 -8.02
C LEU A 130 -1.86 24.31 -7.12
N GLU A 131 -1.20 25.27 -6.47
CA GLU A 131 -0.04 25.02 -5.60
C GLU A 131 -0.39 24.25 -4.33
N SER A 132 -1.53 24.55 -3.70
CA SER A 132 -1.99 23.78 -2.54
C SER A 132 -2.31 22.33 -2.92
N SER A 133 -2.93 22.13 -4.08
CA SER A 133 -3.26 20.79 -4.58
C SER A 133 -1.99 20.01 -4.91
N ARG A 134 -1.05 20.64 -5.64
CA ARG A 134 0.25 20.03 -5.99
C ARG A 134 0.94 19.46 -4.74
N LYS A 135 1.06 20.27 -3.68
CA LYS A 135 1.68 19.84 -2.42
C LYS A 135 0.94 18.69 -1.74
N ALA A 136 -0.40 18.71 -1.73
CA ALA A 136 -1.19 17.63 -1.17
C ALA A 136 -0.97 16.31 -1.92
N PHE A 137 -0.92 16.36 -3.26
CA PHE A 137 -0.60 15.20 -4.09
C PHE A 137 0.82 14.69 -3.85
N GLU A 138 1.82 15.57 -3.82
CA GLU A 138 3.21 15.18 -3.54
C GLU A 138 3.35 14.47 -2.18
N GLN A 139 2.63 14.93 -1.16
CA GLN A 139 2.59 14.27 0.14
C GLN A 139 1.96 12.88 0.06
N SER A 140 0.81 12.75 -0.61
CA SER A 140 0.15 11.45 -0.81
C SER A 140 1.02 10.46 -1.59
N PHE A 141 1.62 10.90 -2.71
CA PHE A 141 2.55 10.07 -3.48
C PHE A 141 3.75 9.65 -2.63
N THR A 142 4.32 10.57 -1.86
CA THR A 142 5.43 10.25 -0.94
C THR A 142 5.04 9.17 0.06
N ALA A 143 3.83 9.23 0.62
CA ALA A 143 3.34 8.21 1.56
C ALA A 143 3.19 6.84 0.88
N VAL A 144 2.59 6.78 -0.31
CA VAL A 144 2.43 5.55 -1.09
C VAL A 144 3.79 4.95 -1.47
N ILE A 145 4.70 5.76 -2.01
CA ILE A 145 6.02 5.32 -2.46
C ILE A 145 6.85 4.81 -1.27
N ARG A 146 6.85 5.52 -0.14
CA ARG A 146 7.54 5.05 1.08
C ARG A 146 7.05 3.67 1.51
N TYR A 147 5.75 3.44 1.43
CA TYR A 147 5.17 2.14 1.77
C TYR A 147 5.61 1.05 0.78
N LEU A 148 5.57 1.32 -0.53
CA LEU A 148 6.01 0.39 -1.57
C LEU A 148 7.50 0.03 -1.45
N LEU A 149 8.36 1.02 -1.15
CA LEU A 149 9.79 0.79 -0.90
C LEU A 149 10.02 -0.10 0.32
N ALA A 150 9.26 0.09 1.40
CA ALA A 150 9.34 -0.77 2.58
C ALA A 150 8.95 -2.22 2.24
N LEU A 151 7.86 -2.42 1.49
CA LEU A 151 7.44 -3.75 1.04
C LEU A 151 8.48 -4.44 0.14
N ASN A 152 9.12 -3.68 -0.77
CA ASN A 152 10.17 -4.24 -1.63
C ASN A 152 11.40 -4.66 -0.83
N GLY A 153 11.80 -3.87 0.17
CA GLY A 153 12.89 -4.22 1.09
C GLY A 153 12.61 -5.51 1.88
N GLU A 154 11.37 -5.70 2.36
CA GLU A 154 10.98 -6.96 3.02
C GLU A 154 11.03 -8.16 2.07
N LYS A 155 10.58 -7.99 0.81
CA LYS A 155 10.65 -9.04 -0.21
C LYS A 155 12.10 -9.52 -0.40
N GLU A 156 13.06 -8.60 -0.52
CA GLU A 156 14.48 -8.95 -0.66
C GLU A 156 15.03 -9.71 0.56
N GLN A 157 14.62 -9.37 1.78
CA GLN A 157 15.04 -10.08 2.99
C GLN A 157 14.47 -11.50 3.05
N THR A 158 13.19 -11.68 2.71
CA THR A 158 12.56 -13.02 2.69
C THR A 158 13.20 -13.97 1.68
N ASN A 159 13.72 -13.46 0.56
CA ASN A 159 14.42 -14.26 -0.44
C ASN A 159 15.80 -14.73 0.07
N LYS A 160 16.51 -13.91 0.85
CA LYS A 160 17.84 -14.26 1.41
C LYS A 160 17.78 -15.28 2.54
N GLU A 161 16.68 -15.34 3.30
CA GLU A 161 16.48 -16.33 4.36
C GLU A 161 15.99 -17.71 3.85
N GLY A 162 15.62 -17.79 2.57
CA GLY A 162 15.09 -19.01 1.94
C GLY A 162 16.12 -19.79 1.12
N GLU A 163 17.35 -19.28 1.00
CA GLU A 163 18.52 -19.94 0.39
C GLU A 163 19.43 -20.55 1.48
#